data_AF-A0A843L571-F1
#
_entry.id   AF-A0A843L571-F1
#
_cell.length_a   1.000
_cell.length_b   1.000
_cell.length_c   1.000
_cell.angle_alpha   90.00
_cell.angle_beta   90.00
_cell.angle_gamma   90.00
#
_symmetry.space_group_name_H-M   'P 1'
#
loop_
_entity.id
_entity.type
_entity.pdbx_description
1 polymer ?
#
loop_
_entity_poly.entity_id
_entity_poly.type
_entity_poly.pdbx_seq_one_letter_code
_entity_poly.pdbx_strand_id
1 'polypeptide(L)'
;MAAAAVVVAASLLVDRLVGDPHSRYHPVAVLGRFIGWWGVPSRYPVRVQRAAGAAGTIATAALFAAPFALVQFAAPWFLYIILAPFLLKVCLAWRSLEEHTAAVVRALEDGGIDAGRARAGMMVSRDTAHLEREHVLSAAYESMTENLVDSIISPLFYFGIFGLAGAAVFRAINTLDAMLGYRDERLRIGWFPARADDVANFIPARVTGLVLLAYFAAKGRFAPAYAALCRDAKERPGFNGGIPMAVIAGGVGVRLEKPGIYTIGDPERTLAEAGAGIVRAVRAATIIFALAEIGALFLLGSMSYT
;
A
#
# COMPACT_ATOMS: atom_id res chain seq x y z
N MET A 1 -11.50 16.08 16.10
CA MET A 1 -10.73 14.93 16.59
C MET A 1 -11.58 13.68 16.82
N ALA A 2 -12.63 13.70 17.65
CA ALA A 2 -13.56 12.56 17.79
C ALA A 2 -14.22 12.14 16.45
N ALA A 3 -14.62 13.10 15.62
CA ALA A 3 -15.12 12.82 14.27
C ALA A 3 -14.07 12.13 13.36
N ALA A 4 -12.78 12.41 13.53
CA ALA A 4 -11.72 11.78 12.73
C ALA A 4 -11.56 10.30 13.08
N ALA A 5 -11.65 9.95 14.37
CA ALA A 5 -11.67 8.56 14.82
C ALA A 5 -12.85 7.78 14.22
N VAL A 6 -14.05 8.38 14.21
CA VAL A 6 -15.23 7.80 13.55
C VAL A 6 -14.98 7.63 12.04
N VAL A 7 -14.35 8.60 11.39
CA VAL A 7 -14.03 8.52 9.96
C VAL A 7 -13.07 7.38 9.64
N VAL A 8 -12.04 7.12 10.46
CA VAL A 8 -11.14 5.96 10.27
C VAL A 8 -11.91 4.64 10.40
N ALA A 9 -12.70 4.48 11.46
CA ALA A 9 -13.48 3.25 11.64
C ALA A 9 -14.50 3.04 10.50
N ALA A 10 -15.20 4.10 10.12
CA ALA A 10 -16.20 4.06 9.06
C ALA A 10 -15.57 3.83 7.68
N SER A 11 -14.41 4.42 7.36
CA SER A 11 -13.75 4.23 6.06
C SER A 11 -13.30 2.79 5.86
N LEU A 12 -12.74 2.16 6.89
CA LEU A 12 -12.36 0.75 6.88
C LEU A 12 -13.58 -0.17 6.77
N LEU A 13 -14.68 0.16 7.44
CA LEU A 13 -15.93 -0.59 7.30
C LEU A 13 -16.51 -0.46 5.88
N VAL A 14 -16.54 0.76 5.33
CA VAL A 14 -16.99 1.01 3.95
C VAL A 14 -16.11 0.26 2.96
N ASP A 15 -14.78 0.25 3.15
CA ASP A 15 -13.87 -0.51 2.30
C ASP A 15 -14.18 -2.02 2.34
N ARG A 16 -14.42 -2.57 3.53
CA ARG A 16 -14.81 -3.98 3.69
C ARG A 16 -16.16 -4.32 3.06
N LEU A 17 -17.15 -3.44 3.14
CA LEU A 17 -18.49 -3.70 2.64
C LEU A 17 -18.61 -3.48 1.13
N VAL A 18 -18.02 -2.40 0.61
CA VAL A 18 -18.19 -1.95 -0.77
C VAL A 18 -17.06 -2.45 -1.68
N GLY A 19 -15.84 -2.57 -1.16
CA GLY A 19 -14.65 -2.84 -1.98
C GLY A 19 -14.34 -1.71 -2.96
N ASP A 20 -13.45 -1.98 -3.92
CA ASP A 20 -13.12 -1.04 -5.00
C ASP A 20 -14.01 -1.24 -6.23
N PRO A 21 -14.65 -0.18 -6.74
CA PRO A 21 -15.44 -0.32 -7.96
C PRO A 21 -14.52 -0.57 -9.16
N HIS A 22 -14.80 -1.62 -9.94
CA HIS A 22 -14.17 -1.89 -11.23
C HIS A 22 -14.66 -0.91 -12.30
N SER A 23 -14.39 0.38 -12.11
CA SER A 23 -14.89 1.46 -12.95
C SER A 23 -13.76 2.38 -13.38
N ARG A 24 -13.77 2.76 -14.66
CA ARG A 24 -12.89 3.81 -15.17
C ARG A 24 -13.14 5.17 -14.50
N TYR A 25 -14.28 5.35 -13.86
CA TYR A 25 -14.64 6.58 -13.17
C TYR A 25 -14.16 6.63 -11.72
N HIS A 26 -13.54 5.56 -11.20
CA HIS A 26 -12.94 5.60 -9.87
C HIS A 26 -11.89 6.72 -9.79
N PRO A 27 -11.83 7.54 -8.71
CA PRO A 27 -10.95 8.70 -8.66
C PRO A 27 -9.46 8.36 -8.89
N VAL A 28 -9.00 7.22 -8.36
CA VAL A 28 -7.62 6.75 -8.58
C VAL A 28 -7.39 6.36 -10.04
N ALA A 29 -8.39 5.80 -10.73
CA ALA A 29 -8.29 5.49 -12.16
C ALA A 29 -8.28 6.76 -13.03
N VAL A 30 -9.04 7.78 -12.64
CA VAL A 30 -9.02 9.11 -13.29
C VAL A 30 -7.66 9.76 -13.11
N LEU A 31 -7.14 9.75 -11.87
CA LEU A 31 -5.79 10.19 -11.53
C LEU A 31 -4.74 9.49 -12.38
N GLY A 32 -4.81 8.16 -12.49
CA GLY A 32 -3.87 7.38 -13.30
C GLY A 32 -3.90 7.77 -14.78
N ARG A 33 -5.09 7.98 -15.36
CA ARG A 33 -5.19 8.48 -16.75
C ARG A 33 -4.63 9.88 -16.92
N PHE A 34 -4.83 10.76 -15.94
CA PHE A 34 -4.27 12.10 -15.96
C PHE A 34 -2.73 12.05 -15.95
N ILE A 35 -2.15 11.19 -15.08
CA ILE A 35 -0.70 10.94 -15.04
C ILE A 35 -0.22 10.34 -16.36
N GLY A 36 -0.91 9.34 -16.90
CA GLY A 36 -0.56 8.74 -18.19
C GLY A 36 -0.66 9.73 -19.36
N TRP A 37 -1.51 10.74 -19.25
CA TRP A 37 -1.60 11.80 -20.25
C TRP A 37 -0.38 12.72 -20.23
N TRP A 38 0.06 13.23 -19.08
CA TRP A 38 1.21 14.16 -19.06
C TRP A 38 2.55 13.45 -18.94
N GLY A 39 2.63 12.33 -18.21
CA GLY A 39 3.86 11.63 -17.83
C GLY A 39 4.55 10.83 -18.93
N VAL A 40 4.38 11.21 -20.20
CA VAL A 40 4.99 10.53 -21.36
C VAL A 40 6.39 11.13 -21.60
N PRO A 41 7.50 10.39 -21.38
CA PRO A 41 8.86 10.95 -21.43
C PRO A 41 9.23 11.57 -22.78
N SER A 42 8.73 11.00 -23.89
CA SER A 42 9.01 11.46 -25.25
C SER A 42 8.43 12.84 -25.58
N ARG A 43 7.49 13.36 -24.77
CA ARG A 43 6.95 14.72 -24.93
C ARG A 43 7.89 15.81 -24.44
N TYR A 44 8.94 15.44 -23.70
CA TYR A 44 9.83 16.39 -23.04
C TYR A 44 11.27 16.20 -23.51
N PRO A 45 12.00 17.29 -23.82
CA PRO A 45 13.45 17.22 -23.98
C PRO A 45 14.11 16.62 -22.74
N VAL A 46 15.10 15.77 -22.93
CA VAL A 46 15.82 15.04 -21.86
C VAL A 46 16.22 15.95 -20.69
N ARG A 47 16.72 17.15 -21.00
CA ARG A 47 17.17 18.16 -20.02
C ARG A 47 16.07 18.68 -19.08
N VAL A 48 14.81 18.65 -19.49
CA VAL A 48 13.68 19.14 -18.66
C VAL A 48 12.84 18.02 -18.04
N GLN A 49 13.07 16.75 -18.39
CA GLN A 49 12.27 15.63 -17.89
C GLN A 49 12.19 15.58 -16.35
N ARG A 50 13.30 15.83 -15.64
CA ARG A 50 13.30 15.89 -14.16
C ARG A 50 12.42 17.01 -13.61
N ALA A 51 12.53 18.20 -14.19
CA ALA A 51 11.73 19.36 -13.78
C ALA A 51 10.24 19.13 -14.08
N ALA A 52 9.92 18.57 -15.25
CA ALA A 52 8.56 18.19 -15.62
C ALA A 52 7.98 17.14 -14.67
N GLY A 53 8.78 16.13 -14.29
CA GLY A 53 8.41 15.12 -13.29
C GLY A 53 8.10 15.72 -11.92
N ALA A 54 8.94 16.62 -11.43
CA ALA A 54 8.73 17.30 -10.15
C ALA A 54 7.50 18.22 -10.17
N ALA A 55 7.39 19.09 -11.18
CA ALA A 55 6.26 20.01 -11.32
C ALA A 55 4.95 19.24 -11.52
N GLY A 56 4.95 18.20 -12.36
CA GLY A 56 3.81 17.32 -12.60
C GLY A 56 3.39 16.57 -11.35
N THR A 57 4.33 16.12 -10.52
CA THR A 57 4.04 15.49 -9.22
C THR A 57 3.33 16.46 -8.28
N ILE A 58 3.88 17.65 -8.08
CA ILE A 58 3.31 18.67 -7.18
C ILE A 58 1.92 19.09 -7.67
N ALA A 59 1.79 19.40 -8.96
CA ALA A 59 0.51 19.82 -9.55
C ALA A 59 -0.54 18.71 -9.47
N THR A 60 -0.16 17.46 -9.76
CA THR A 60 -1.08 16.31 -9.69
C THR A 60 -1.53 16.06 -8.25
N ALA A 61 -0.62 16.06 -7.28
CA ALA A 61 -0.95 15.88 -5.87
C ALA A 61 -1.87 16.99 -5.35
N ALA A 62 -1.58 18.25 -5.68
CA ALA A 62 -2.42 19.38 -5.29
C ALA A 62 -3.82 19.29 -5.92
N LEU A 63 -3.91 19.00 -7.22
CA LEU A 63 -5.19 18.87 -7.94
C LEU A 63 -6.04 17.71 -7.39
N PHE A 64 -5.41 16.57 -7.12
CA PHE A 64 -6.11 15.41 -6.58
C PHE A 64 -6.58 15.64 -5.15
N ALA A 65 -5.78 16.31 -4.32
CA ALA A 65 -6.12 16.62 -2.93
C ALA A 65 -7.13 17.78 -2.78
N ALA A 66 -7.28 18.66 -3.78
CA ALA A 66 -8.18 19.81 -3.72
C ALA A 66 -9.64 19.49 -3.30
N PRO A 67 -10.35 18.50 -3.89
CA PRO A 67 -11.70 18.16 -3.44
C PRO A 67 -11.74 17.59 -2.01
N PHE A 68 -10.69 16.90 -1.58
CA PHE A 68 -10.56 16.37 -0.22
C PHE A 68 -10.35 17.51 0.79
N ALA A 69 -9.49 18.47 0.46
CA ALA A 69 -9.27 19.68 1.25
C ALA A 69 -10.55 20.53 1.33
N LEU A 70 -11.30 20.65 0.23
CA LEU A 70 -12.58 21.37 0.22
C LEU A 70 -13.56 20.74 1.21
N VAL A 71 -13.72 19.41 1.20
CA VAL A 71 -14.60 18.73 2.18
C VAL A 71 -14.04 18.87 3.60
N GLN A 72 -12.73 18.77 3.79
CA GLN A 72 -12.11 18.88 5.11
C GLN A 72 -12.28 20.26 5.75
N PHE A 73 -12.19 21.35 4.98
CA PHE A 73 -12.18 22.71 5.52
C PHE A 73 -13.50 23.47 5.35
N ALA A 74 -14.31 23.12 4.35
CA ALA A 74 -15.54 23.86 4.04
C ALA A 74 -16.84 23.10 4.34
N ALA A 75 -16.80 21.77 4.49
CA ALA A 75 -18.01 21.03 4.80
C ALA A 75 -18.42 21.23 6.27
N PRO A 76 -19.71 21.49 6.55
CA PRO A 76 -20.20 21.47 7.92
C PRO A 76 -20.02 20.06 8.51
N TRP A 77 -19.89 19.98 9.84
CA TRP A 77 -19.50 18.75 10.53
C TRP A 77 -20.36 17.51 10.17
N PHE A 78 -21.66 17.71 9.93
CA PHE A 78 -22.59 16.63 9.57
C PHE A 78 -22.42 16.13 8.13
N LEU A 79 -22.00 16.99 7.19
CA LEU A 79 -21.60 16.54 5.85
C LEU A 79 -20.23 15.90 5.89
N TYR A 80 -19.30 16.45 6.67
CA TYR A 80 -17.97 15.89 6.83
C TYR A 80 -18.03 14.44 7.34
N ILE A 81 -18.80 14.17 8.41
CA ILE A 81 -18.89 12.81 8.98
C ILE A 81 -19.48 11.78 8.01
N ILE A 82 -20.31 12.22 7.05
CA ILE A 82 -20.90 11.37 6.01
C ILE A 82 -19.94 11.19 4.84
N LEU A 83 -19.31 12.25 4.33
CA LEU A 83 -18.50 12.23 3.11
C LEU A 83 -17.06 11.73 3.35
N ALA A 84 -16.47 12.09 4.48
CA ALA A 84 -15.07 11.80 4.80
C ALA A 84 -14.74 10.29 4.80
N PRO A 85 -15.60 9.38 5.30
CA PRO A 85 -15.33 7.94 5.20
C PRO A 85 -15.18 7.44 3.77
N PHE A 86 -16.05 7.91 2.85
CA PHE A 86 -15.97 7.53 1.44
C PHE A 86 -14.74 8.12 0.76
N LEU A 87 -14.41 9.37 1.07
CA LEU A 87 -13.20 10.01 0.55
C LEU A 87 -11.94 9.31 1.06
N LEU A 88 -11.82 9.06 2.37
CA LEU A 88 -10.68 8.34 2.92
C LEU A 88 -10.58 6.93 2.32
N LYS A 89 -11.72 6.24 2.12
CA LYS A 89 -11.77 4.95 1.45
C LYS A 89 -11.17 4.99 0.03
N VAL A 90 -11.35 6.07 -0.74
CA VAL A 90 -10.73 6.20 -2.09
C VAL A 90 -9.19 6.12 -2.03
N CYS A 91 -8.60 6.49 -0.89
CA CYS A 91 -7.17 6.41 -0.66
C CYS A 91 -6.70 5.03 -0.14
N LEU A 92 -7.63 4.15 0.22
CA LEU A 92 -7.37 2.82 0.77
C LEU A 92 -7.64 1.73 -0.28
N ALA A 93 -7.06 0.54 -0.10
CA ALA A 93 -7.36 -0.63 -0.93
C ALA A 93 -7.30 -1.95 -0.14
N TRP A 94 -7.80 -1.97 1.10
CA TRP A 94 -7.61 -3.12 2.00
C TRP A 94 -8.33 -4.37 1.51
N ARG A 95 -9.62 -4.30 1.22
CA ARG A 95 -10.39 -5.43 0.68
C ARG A 95 -9.87 -5.84 -0.70
N SER A 96 -9.60 -4.87 -1.56
CA SER A 96 -9.08 -5.09 -2.92
C SER A 96 -7.78 -5.91 -2.87
N LEU A 97 -6.86 -5.58 -1.96
CA LEU A 97 -5.61 -6.30 -1.79
C LEU A 97 -5.80 -7.80 -1.46
N GLU A 98 -6.75 -8.09 -0.58
CA GLU A 98 -7.11 -9.47 -0.22
C GLU A 98 -7.81 -10.19 -1.38
N GLU A 99 -8.70 -9.51 -2.11
CA GLU A 99 -9.42 -10.07 -3.25
C GLU A 99 -8.49 -10.44 -4.41
N HIS A 100 -7.52 -9.58 -4.74
CA HIS A 100 -6.52 -9.86 -5.78
C HIS A 100 -5.65 -11.06 -5.40
N THR A 101 -5.16 -11.09 -4.15
CA THR A 101 -4.37 -12.23 -3.64
C THR A 101 -5.19 -13.52 -3.68
N ALA A 102 -6.43 -13.49 -3.19
CA ALA A 102 -7.33 -14.64 -3.19
C ALA A 102 -7.72 -15.09 -4.62
N ALA A 103 -7.76 -14.17 -5.59
CA ALA A 103 -8.01 -14.51 -6.99
C ALA A 103 -6.85 -15.31 -7.60
N VAL A 104 -5.60 -15.02 -7.23
CA VAL A 104 -4.43 -15.82 -7.66
C VAL A 104 -4.47 -17.20 -7.02
N VAL A 105 -4.70 -17.28 -5.72
CA VAL A 105 -4.77 -18.57 -4.99
C VAL A 105 -5.86 -19.46 -5.58
N ARG A 106 -7.09 -18.94 -5.73
CA ARG A 106 -8.21 -19.71 -6.33
C ARG A 106 -7.93 -20.12 -7.76
N ALA A 107 -7.33 -19.25 -8.58
CA ALA A 107 -6.98 -19.62 -9.95
C ALA A 107 -5.93 -20.73 -10.02
N LEU A 108 -4.99 -20.79 -9.07
CA LEU A 108 -4.03 -21.89 -8.96
C LEU A 108 -4.65 -23.21 -8.48
N GLU A 109 -5.68 -23.13 -7.65
CA GLU A 109 -6.43 -24.28 -7.12
C GLU A 109 -7.39 -24.85 -8.16
N ASP A 110 -8.23 -23.99 -8.77
CA ASP A 110 -9.32 -24.38 -9.65
C ASP A 110 -8.90 -24.49 -11.12
N GLY A 111 -7.97 -23.63 -11.56
CA GLY A 111 -7.59 -23.45 -12.97
C GLY A 111 -6.16 -23.86 -13.31
N GLY A 112 -5.40 -24.38 -12.33
CA GLY A 112 -4.02 -24.81 -12.52
C GLY A 112 -3.01 -23.66 -12.70
N ILE A 113 -1.79 -24.02 -13.09
CA ILE A 113 -0.65 -23.09 -13.09
C ILE A 113 -0.83 -21.92 -14.06
N ASP A 114 -1.38 -22.16 -15.26
CA ASP A 114 -1.51 -21.11 -16.28
C ASP A 114 -2.56 -20.07 -15.90
N ALA A 115 -3.68 -20.49 -15.30
CA ALA A 115 -4.66 -19.57 -14.74
C ALA A 115 -4.08 -18.73 -13.59
N GLY A 116 -3.27 -19.36 -12.72
CA GLY A 116 -2.53 -18.68 -11.67
C GLY A 116 -1.56 -17.63 -12.20
N ARG A 117 -0.75 -17.97 -13.21
CA ARG A 117 0.18 -17.06 -13.88
C ARG A 117 -0.54 -15.87 -14.48
N ALA A 118 -1.62 -16.11 -15.23
CA ALA A 118 -2.43 -15.05 -15.83
C ALA A 118 -3.00 -14.08 -14.77
N ARG A 119 -3.46 -14.61 -13.63
CA ARG A 119 -3.96 -13.78 -12.52
C ARG A 119 -2.84 -13.00 -11.82
N ALA A 120 -1.71 -13.63 -11.55
CA ALA A 120 -0.56 -12.97 -10.96
C ALA A 120 -0.01 -11.87 -11.88
N GLY A 121 0.00 -12.08 -13.20
CA GLY A 121 0.43 -11.07 -14.19
C GLY A 121 -0.42 -9.80 -14.22
N MET A 122 -1.63 -9.82 -13.64
CA MET A 122 -2.43 -8.60 -13.43
C MET A 122 -2.04 -7.83 -12.16
N MET A 123 -1.28 -8.44 -11.25
CA MET A 123 -0.83 -7.81 -9.98
C MET A 123 0.61 -7.31 -10.06
N VAL A 124 1.47 -7.97 -10.84
CA VAL A 124 2.90 -7.68 -10.89
C VAL A 124 3.33 -7.28 -12.30
N SER A 125 4.33 -6.40 -12.38
CA SER A 125 4.91 -5.96 -13.66
C SER A 125 5.97 -6.91 -14.23
N ARG A 126 6.32 -7.99 -13.50
CA ARG A 126 7.30 -9.00 -13.95
C ARG A 126 6.63 -10.00 -14.88
N ASP A 127 7.41 -10.58 -15.79
CA ASP A 127 6.94 -11.71 -16.58
C ASP A 127 6.57 -12.88 -15.65
N THR A 128 5.40 -13.47 -15.89
CA THR A 128 4.84 -14.57 -15.11
C THR A 128 4.82 -15.89 -15.87
N ALA A 129 5.17 -15.89 -17.16
CA ALA A 129 5.02 -17.06 -18.04
C ALA A 129 5.78 -18.30 -17.57
N HIS A 130 6.94 -18.11 -16.93
CA HIS A 130 7.82 -19.19 -16.48
C HIS A 130 7.77 -19.43 -14.97
N LEU A 131 6.88 -18.77 -14.22
CA LEU A 131 6.82 -18.94 -12.77
C LEU A 131 6.24 -20.32 -12.40
N GLU A 132 6.88 -21.01 -11.49
CA GLU A 132 6.33 -22.22 -10.86
C GLU A 132 5.28 -21.86 -9.80
N ARG A 133 4.54 -22.87 -9.30
CA ARG A 133 3.42 -22.67 -8.37
C ARG A 133 3.77 -21.79 -7.16
N GLU A 134 4.86 -22.09 -6.46
CA GLU A 134 5.31 -21.30 -5.31
C GLU A 134 5.73 -19.88 -5.71
N HIS A 135 6.33 -19.70 -6.89
CA HIS A 135 6.70 -18.37 -7.39
C HIS A 135 5.48 -17.51 -7.78
N VAL A 136 4.40 -18.14 -8.24
CA VAL A 136 3.11 -17.47 -8.50
C VAL A 136 2.46 -17.03 -7.17
N LEU A 137 2.45 -17.91 -6.16
CA LEU A 137 1.99 -17.55 -4.81
C LEU A 137 2.86 -16.45 -4.21
N SER A 138 4.18 -16.55 -4.38
CA SER A 138 5.11 -15.53 -3.93
C SER A 138 4.78 -14.19 -4.57
N ALA A 139 4.55 -14.14 -5.89
CA ALA A 139 4.16 -12.89 -6.57
C ALA A 139 2.95 -12.21 -5.90
N ALA A 140 1.92 -12.99 -5.56
CA ALA A 140 0.72 -12.48 -4.92
C ALA A 140 0.98 -12.01 -3.48
N TYR A 141 1.67 -12.81 -2.66
CA TYR A 141 1.94 -12.48 -1.26
C TYR A 141 3.02 -11.39 -1.10
N GLU A 142 4.00 -11.32 -2.00
CA GLU A 142 4.94 -10.20 -2.10
C GLU A 142 4.18 -8.89 -2.33
N SER A 143 3.31 -8.86 -3.34
CA SER A 143 2.47 -7.70 -3.65
C SER A 143 1.56 -7.33 -2.47
N MET A 144 0.97 -8.33 -1.80
CA MET A 144 0.14 -8.12 -0.61
C MET A 144 0.91 -7.49 0.56
N THR A 145 2.07 -8.05 0.89
CA THR A 145 2.85 -7.62 2.06
C THR A 145 3.52 -6.27 1.85
N GLU A 146 3.93 -5.97 0.63
CA GLU A 146 4.40 -4.65 0.20
C GLU A 146 3.29 -3.60 0.33
N ASN A 147 2.15 -3.84 -0.33
CA ASN A 147 1.06 -2.86 -0.40
C ASN A 147 0.29 -2.68 0.91
N LEU A 148 0.58 -3.46 1.95
CA LEU A 148 0.10 -3.17 3.31
C LEU A 148 0.48 -1.74 3.70
N VAL A 149 1.72 -1.33 3.44
CA VAL A 149 2.17 0.03 3.78
C VAL A 149 1.52 1.04 2.85
N ASP A 150 1.69 0.85 1.54
CA ASP A 150 1.31 1.84 0.53
C ASP A 150 -0.20 2.05 0.37
N SER A 151 -0.99 0.99 0.56
CA SER A 151 -2.43 1.04 0.29
C SER A 151 -3.28 1.10 1.55
N ILE A 152 -2.69 1.01 2.74
CA ILE A 152 -3.44 0.99 4.01
C ILE A 152 -2.77 1.87 5.06
N ILE A 153 -1.56 1.51 5.50
CA ILE A 153 -0.94 2.16 6.67
C ILE A 153 -0.56 3.61 6.37
N SER A 154 0.06 3.89 5.23
CA SER A 154 0.49 5.25 4.89
C SER A 154 -0.68 6.22 4.64
N PRO A 155 -1.75 5.86 3.89
CA PRO A 155 -2.92 6.72 3.79
C PRO A 155 -3.58 7.01 5.15
N LEU A 156 -3.68 6.01 6.03
CA LEU A 156 -4.18 6.21 7.40
C LEU A 156 -3.25 7.12 8.19
N PHE A 157 -1.94 6.84 8.21
CA PHE A 157 -0.95 7.66 8.90
C PHE A 157 -1.02 9.15 8.50
N TYR A 158 -1.10 9.43 7.20
CA TYR A 158 -1.22 10.81 6.71
C TYR A 158 -2.60 11.42 6.95
N PHE A 159 -3.67 10.62 7.05
CA PHE A 159 -4.96 11.06 7.55
C PHE A 159 -4.88 11.50 9.01
N GLY A 160 -4.25 10.72 9.88
CA GLY A 160 -4.10 11.05 11.29
C GLY A 160 -3.37 12.38 11.54
N ILE A 161 -2.41 12.74 10.67
CA ILE A 161 -1.61 13.96 10.82
C ILE A 161 -2.22 15.17 10.10
N PHE A 162 -2.67 15.00 8.84
CA PHE A 162 -3.09 16.11 7.98
C PHE A 162 -4.55 16.02 7.50
N GLY A 163 -5.29 15.00 7.94
CA GLY A 163 -6.68 14.75 7.52
C GLY A 163 -6.80 14.20 6.10
N LEU A 164 -7.99 14.35 5.51
CA LEU A 164 -8.32 13.87 4.17
C LEU A 164 -7.34 14.37 3.10
N ALA A 165 -6.92 15.63 3.18
CA ALA A 165 -5.97 16.21 2.23
C ALA A 165 -4.62 15.48 2.28
N GLY A 166 -4.12 15.13 3.47
CA GLY A 166 -2.89 14.36 3.63
C GLY A 166 -2.95 12.98 2.99
N ALA A 167 -4.01 12.24 3.29
CA ALA A 167 -4.25 10.92 2.71
C ALA A 167 -4.33 11.00 1.17
N ALA A 168 -4.98 12.03 0.63
CA ALA A 168 -5.10 12.23 -0.81
C ALA A 168 -3.76 12.60 -1.47
N VAL A 169 -2.96 13.49 -0.85
CA VAL A 169 -1.61 13.82 -1.33
C VAL A 169 -0.75 12.56 -1.36
N PHE A 170 -0.75 11.77 -0.29
CA PHE A 170 0.00 10.53 -0.24
C PHE A 170 -0.46 9.55 -1.35
N ARG A 171 -1.78 9.34 -1.50
CA ARG A 171 -2.32 8.47 -2.55
C ARG A 171 -1.91 8.93 -3.95
N ALA A 172 -1.85 10.24 -4.18
CA ALA A 172 -1.38 10.80 -5.44
C ALA A 172 0.10 10.51 -5.69
N ILE A 173 0.96 10.73 -4.69
CA ILE A 173 2.40 10.40 -4.76
C ILE A 173 2.61 8.92 -5.05
N ASN A 174 1.91 8.04 -4.33
CA ASN A 174 2.00 6.60 -4.53
C ASN A 174 1.54 6.17 -5.94
N THR A 175 0.45 6.76 -6.45
CA THR A 175 -0.01 6.48 -7.82
C THR A 175 0.99 7.00 -8.86
N LEU A 176 1.64 8.14 -8.61
CA LEU A 176 2.68 8.68 -9.48
C LEU A 176 3.91 7.79 -9.54
N ASP A 177 4.36 7.25 -8.40
CA ASP A 177 5.47 6.28 -8.38
C ASP A 177 5.08 5.00 -9.12
N ALA A 178 3.92 4.42 -8.83
CA ALA A 178 3.44 3.21 -9.51
C ALA A 178 3.34 3.36 -11.04
N MET A 179 3.16 4.59 -11.54
CA MET A 179 3.08 4.86 -12.98
C MET A 179 4.39 5.33 -13.60
N LEU A 180 5.23 6.08 -12.89
CA LEU A 180 6.42 6.74 -13.47
C LEU A 180 7.74 6.22 -12.89
N GLY A 181 7.74 5.53 -11.74
CA GLY A 181 8.91 5.06 -11.00
C GLY A 181 9.70 3.92 -11.65
N TYR A 182 9.40 3.58 -12.90
CA TYR A 182 10.13 2.55 -13.64
C TYR A 182 11.52 3.01 -14.08
N ARG A 183 12.46 2.06 -14.13
CA ARG A 183 13.86 2.27 -14.53
C ARG A 183 14.07 2.07 -16.04
N ASP A 184 13.14 2.57 -16.84
CA ASP A 184 13.14 2.52 -18.30
C ASP A 184 13.31 3.94 -18.87
N GLU A 185 12.69 4.26 -20.01
CA GLU A 185 12.64 5.62 -20.55
C GLU A 185 12.08 6.68 -19.55
N ARG A 186 11.35 6.24 -18.52
CA ARG A 186 10.77 7.08 -17.47
C ARG A 186 11.75 7.47 -16.37
N LEU A 187 12.95 6.87 -16.32
CA LEU A 187 13.92 7.07 -15.23
C LEU A 187 14.13 8.55 -14.83
N ARG A 188 14.12 9.48 -15.78
CA ARG A 188 14.31 10.91 -15.51
C ARG A 188 13.04 11.62 -15.05
N ILE A 189 11.91 11.37 -15.69
CA ILE A 189 10.62 12.00 -15.32
C ILE A 189 10.05 11.41 -14.03
N GLY A 190 10.31 10.12 -13.79
CA GLY A 190 9.91 9.38 -12.59
C GLY A 190 10.82 9.58 -11.38
N TRP A 191 11.97 10.23 -11.52
CA TRP A 191 12.93 10.39 -10.43
C TRP A 191 12.34 11.06 -9.18
N PHE A 192 11.60 12.16 -9.38
CA PHE A 192 10.99 12.89 -8.27
C PHE A 192 9.83 12.12 -7.61
N PRO A 193 8.82 11.61 -8.35
CA PRO A 193 7.73 10.86 -7.71
C PRO A 193 8.22 9.61 -6.99
N ALA A 194 9.17 8.86 -7.55
CA ALA A 194 9.76 7.70 -6.87
C ALA A 194 10.47 8.08 -5.57
N ARG A 195 11.22 9.18 -5.57
CA ARG A 195 11.88 9.67 -4.36
C ARG A 195 10.89 10.21 -3.34
N ALA A 196 9.82 10.87 -3.79
CA ALA A 196 8.77 11.39 -2.93
C ALA A 196 8.01 10.24 -2.24
N ASP A 197 7.70 9.16 -2.95
CA ASP A 197 7.09 7.96 -2.37
C ASP A 197 8.01 7.30 -1.35
N ASP A 198 9.28 7.07 -1.70
CA ASP A 198 10.29 6.52 -0.78
C ASP A 198 10.38 7.31 0.54
N VAL A 199 10.34 8.64 0.46
CA VAL A 199 10.39 9.52 1.65
C VAL A 199 9.08 9.44 2.43
N ALA A 200 7.94 9.49 1.73
CA ALA A 200 6.63 9.50 2.37
C ALA A 200 6.33 8.18 3.10
N ASN A 201 6.77 7.06 2.52
CA ASN A 201 6.64 5.74 3.12
C ASN A 201 7.68 5.42 4.20
N PHE A 202 8.68 6.29 4.41
CA PHE A 202 9.77 6.01 5.34
C PHE A 202 9.27 5.71 6.75
N ILE A 203 8.54 6.64 7.37
CA ILE A 203 8.02 6.48 8.74
C ILE A 203 6.93 5.39 8.80
N PRO A 204 5.89 5.40 7.95
CA PRO A 204 4.84 4.38 7.97
C PRO A 204 5.37 2.94 7.87
N ALA A 205 6.39 2.69 7.04
CA ALA A 205 6.97 1.37 6.90
C ALA A 205 7.62 0.86 8.20
N ARG A 206 8.31 1.73 8.96
CA ARG A 206 8.93 1.34 10.25
C ARG A 206 7.86 1.10 11.31
N VAL A 207 6.85 1.97 11.38
CA VAL A 207 5.72 1.78 12.29
C VAL A 207 5.02 0.45 12.00
N THR A 208 4.81 0.13 10.71
CA THR A 208 4.25 -1.15 10.28
C THR A 208 5.11 -2.33 10.73
N GLY A 209 6.43 -2.24 10.56
CA GLY A 209 7.37 -3.25 11.04
C GLY A 209 7.27 -3.48 12.55
N LEU A 210 7.20 -2.41 13.35
CA LEU A 210 7.04 -2.49 14.80
C LEU A 210 5.71 -3.13 15.21
N VAL A 211 4.60 -2.75 14.55
CA VAL A 211 3.28 -3.34 14.76
C VAL A 211 3.30 -4.84 14.46
N LEU A 212 3.92 -5.24 13.35
CA LEU A 212 4.06 -6.64 12.97
C LEU A 212 4.94 -7.42 13.95
N LEU A 213 6.04 -6.84 14.42
CA LEU A 213 6.88 -7.46 15.44
C LEU A 213 6.12 -7.69 16.76
N ALA A 214 5.33 -6.70 17.20
CA ALA A 214 4.48 -6.84 18.38
C ALA A 214 3.43 -7.95 18.18
N TYR A 215 2.80 -8.01 17.00
CA TYR A 215 1.88 -9.08 16.63
C TYR A 215 2.55 -10.46 16.69
N PHE A 216 3.74 -10.62 16.12
CA PHE A 216 4.45 -11.90 16.15
C PHE A 216 5.03 -12.23 17.53
N ALA A 217 5.35 -11.25 18.37
CA ALA A 217 5.69 -11.47 19.78
C ALA A 217 4.54 -12.12 20.54
N ALA A 218 3.31 -11.62 20.38
CA ALA A 218 2.11 -12.22 20.97
C ALA A 218 1.81 -13.64 20.43
N LYS A 219 2.43 -14.03 19.31
CA LYS A 219 2.34 -15.37 18.71
C LYS A 219 3.55 -16.27 19.00
N GLY A 220 4.51 -15.82 19.82
CA GLY A 220 5.73 -16.58 20.11
C GLY A 220 6.70 -16.69 18.93
N ARG A 221 6.56 -15.84 17.91
CA ARG A 221 7.36 -15.82 16.67
C ARG A 221 8.17 -14.53 16.51
N PHE A 222 8.43 -13.80 17.59
CA PHE A 222 9.24 -12.57 17.56
C PHE A 222 10.65 -12.82 17.01
N ALA A 223 11.36 -13.85 17.52
CA ALA A 223 12.74 -14.09 17.14
C ALA A 223 12.91 -14.38 15.64
N PRO A 224 12.12 -15.27 15.00
CA PRO A 224 12.16 -15.45 13.54
C PRO A 224 11.79 -14.19 12.75
N ALA A 225 10.76 -13.45 13.18
CA ALA A 225 10.33 -12.22 12.52
C ALA A 225 11.41 -11.12 12.57
N TYR A 226 12.06 -10.97 13.72
CA TYR A 226 13.13 -10.00 13.93
C TYR A 226 14.41 -10.39 13.19
N ALA A 227 14.78 -11.68 13.20
CA ALA A 227 15.93 -12.18 12.46
C ALA A 227 15.79 -11.91 10.95
N ALA A 228 14.62 -12.22 10.37
CA ALA A 228 14.32 -11.92 8.97
C ALA A 228 14.33 -10.40 8.69
N LEU A 229 13.77 -9.56 9.58
CA LEU A 229 13.86 -8.10 9.44
C LEU A 229 15.31 -7.61 9.35
N CYS A 230 16.19 -8.09 10.23
CA CYS A 230 17.59 -7.67 10.24
C CYS A 230 18.37 -8.17 9.02
N ARG A 231 18.11 -9.40 8.58
CA ARG A 231 18.82 -10.07 7.48
C ARG A 231 18.32 -9.61 6.11
N ASP A 232 17.00 -9.59 5.90
CA ASP A 232 16.40 -9.61 4.56
C ASP A 232 15.73 -8.29 4.15
N ALA A 233 15.49 -7.34 5.07
CA ALA A 233 14.70 -6.14 4.76
C ALA A 233 15.35 -5.19 3.72
N LYS A 234 16.63 -5.39 3.40
CA LYS A 234 17.39 -4.62 2.39
C LYS A 234 17.56 -5.37 1.06
N GLU A 235 17.14 -6.62 0.95
CA GLU A 235 17.29 -7.44 -0.26
C GLU A 235 16.47 -6.87 -1.43
N ARG A 236 15.30 -6.33 -1.12
CA ARG A 236 14.45 -5.64 -2.09
C ARG A 236 14.98 -4.23 -2.36
N PRO A 237 15.06 -3.78 -3.63
CA PRO A 237 15.32 -2.38 -3.96
C PRO A 237 14.33 -1.42 -3.26
N GLY A 238 14.87 -0.35 -2.65
CA GLY A 238 14.11 0.64 -1.88
C GLY A 238 14.35 0.50 -0.38
N PHE A 239 13.83 1.44 0.42
CA PHE A 239 14.08 1.46 1.87
C PHE A 239 12.90 0.96 2.70
N ASN A 240 11.74 0.74 2.08
CA ASN A 240 10.47 0.62 2.78
C ASN A 240 9.86 -0.77 2.62
N GLY A 241 9.60 -1.20 1.37
CA GLY A 241 8.83 -2.42 1.09
C GLY A 241 9.42 -3.71 1.69
N GLY A 242 10.75 -3.80 1.85
CA GLY A 242 11.39 -4.98 2.43
C GLY A 242 11.08 -5.19 3.92
N ILE A 243 10.71 -4.14 4.67
CA ILE A 243 10.41 -4.22 6.10
C ILE A 243 9.18 -5.10 6.39
N PRO A 244 7.96 -4.77 5.90
CA PRO A 244 6.78 -5.59 6.16
C PRO A 244 6.91 -6.99 5.56
N MET A 245 7.54 -7.12 4.39
CA MET A 245 7.80 -8.41 3.74
C MET A 245 8.65 -9.32 4.64
N ALA A 246 9.79 -8.82 5.13
CA ALA A 246 10.71 -9.61 5.94
C ALA A 246 10.10 -10.02 7.29
N VAL A 247 9.42 -9.10 7.98
CA VAL A 247 8.79 -9.39 9.28
C VAL A 247 7.69 -10.43 9.13
N ILE A 248 6.86 -10.33 8.08
CA ILE A 248 5.79 -11.31 7.82
C ILE A 248 6.37 -12.65 7.37
N ALA A 249 7.35 -12.67 6.47
CA ALA A 249 7.97 -13.89 5.98
C ALA A 249 8.61 -14.69 7.13
N GLY A 250 9.45 -14.05 7.95
CA GLY A 250 10.06 -14.70 9.12
C GLY A 250 9.05 -15.06 10.20
N GLY A 251 8.09 -14.18 10.49
CA GLY A 251 7.06 -14.43 11.52
C GLY A 251 6.16 -15.61 11.19
N VAL A 252 5.76 -15.75 9.92
CA VAL A 252 4.94 -16.88 9.43
C VAL A 252 5.78 -18.14 9.19
N GLY A 253 7.07 -17.98 8.87
CA GLY A 253 7.97 -19.09 8.51
C GLY A 253 7.85 -19.48 7.03
N VAL A 254 7.80 -18.49 6.14
CA VAL A 254 7.76 -18.69 4.69
C VAL A 254 8.89 -17.96 4.00
N ARG A 255 9.17 -18.38 2.77
CA ARG A 255 10.10 -17.70 1.86
C ARG A 255 9.34 -17.00 0.74
N LEU A 256 9.51 -15.69 0.64
CA LEU A 256 9.09 -14.90 -0.51
C LEU A 256 10.26 -14.77 -1.47
N GLU A 257 10.05 -15.13 -2.73
CA GLU A 257 11.11 -15.24 -3.73
C GLU A 257 10.70 -14.56 -5.04
N LYS A 258 11.53 -13.62 -5.48
CA LYS A 258 11.51 -13.06 -6.83
C LYS A 258 12.72 -13.61 -7.58
N PRO A 259 12.53 -14.63 -8.44
CA PRO A 259 13.65 -15.33 -9.08
C PRO A 259 14.66 -14.38 -9.73
N GLY A 260 15.93 -14.57 -9.39
CA GLY A 260 17.05 -13.77 -9.91
C GLY A 260 17.17 -12.35 -9.36
N ILE A 261 16.30 -11.94 -8.42
CA ILE A 261 16.33 -10.59 -7.85
C ILE A 261 16.52 -10.61 -6.33
N TYR A 262 15.66 -11.29 -5.57
CA TYR A 262 15.78 -11.39 -4.12
C TYR A 262 15.05 -12.60 -3.55
N THR A 263 15.43 -12.96 -2.33
CA THR A 263 14.77 -13.97 -1.51
C THR A 263 14.67 -13.45 -0.07
N ILE A 264 13.49 -13.54 0.54
CA ILE A 264 13.18 -12.97 1.86
C ILE A 264 12.50 -14.03 2.73
N GLY A 265 13.01 -14.25 3.94
CA GLY A 265 12.52 -15.25 4.90
C GLY A 265 13.07 -16.65 4.66
N ASP A 266 12.61 -17.59 5.49
CA ASP A 266 13.09 -18.97 5.52
C ASP A 266 11.95 -19.94 5.16
N PRO A 267 12.21 -21.00 4.38
CA PRO A 267 11.17 -21.91 3.89
C PRO A 267 10.79 -22.97 4.94
N GLU A 268 10.39 -22.56 6.14
CA GLU A 268 9.90 -23.50 7.17
C GLU A 268 8.60 -24.19 6.74
N ARG A 269 7.78 -23.49 5.94
CA ARG A 269 6.51 -23.96 5.37
C ARG A 269 6.37 -23.43 3.96
N THR A 270 5.59 -24.12 3.13
CA THR A 270 5.29 -23.63 1.77
C THR A 270 4.31 -22.45 1.83
N LEU A 271 4.28 -21.63 0.77
CA LEU A 271 3.31 -20.53 0.68
C LEU A 271 1.88 -21.07 0.55
N ALA A 272 1.71 -22.24 -0.08
CA ALA A 272 0.42 -22.94 -0.12
C ALA A 272 -0.09 -23.28 1.29
N GLU A 273 0.77 -23.75 2.19
CA GLU A 273 0.39 -24.12 3.56
C GLU A 273 0.15 -22.91 4.47
N ALA A 274 0.99 -21.87 4.35
CA ALA A 274 1.05 -20.79 5.32
C ALA A 274 0.47 -19.46 4.82
N GLY A 275 -0.04 -19.40 3.59
CA GLY A 275 -0.62 -18.20 2.98
C GLY A 275 -1.72 -17.53 3.82
N ALA A 276 -2.55 -18.33 4.52
CA ALA A 276 -3.55 -17.79 5.45
C ALA A 276 -2.90 -17.05 6.65
N GLY A 277 -1.68 -17.42 7.05
CA GLY A 277 -0.90 -16.73 8.06
C GLY A 277 -0.48 -15.32 7.62
N ILE A 278 -0.07 -15.16 6.37
CA ILE A 278 0.27 -13.87 5.75
C ILE A 278 -0.94 -12.94 5.76
N VAL A 279 -2.09 -13.43 5.25
CA VAL A 279 -3.35 -12.67 5.23
C VAL A 279 -3.75 -12.24 6.63
N ARG A 280 -3.65 -13.13 7.63
CA ARG A 280 -3.94 -12.79 9.03
C ARG A 280 -3.01 -11.72 9.59
N ALA A 281 -1.71 -11.77 9.27
CA ALA A 281 -0.75 -10.78 9.72
C ALA A 281 -1.05 -9.39 9.14
N VAL A 282 -1.37 -9.30 7.85
CA VAL A 282 -1.77 -8.04 7.18
C VAL A 282 -3.06 -7.48 7.80
N ARG A 283 -4.08 -8.32 8.02
CA ARG A 283 -5.32 -7.93 8.71
C ARG A 283 -5.06 -7.43 10.13
N ALA A 284 -4.26 -8.17 10.89
CA ALA A 284 -3.93 -7.80 12.26
C ALA A 284 -3.17 -6.49 12.32
N ALA A 285 -2.16 -6.28 11.46
CA ALA A 285 -1.42 -5.04 11.39
C ALA A 285 -2.32 -3.84 11.06
N THR A 286 -3.23 -4.02 10.09
CA THR A 286 -4.23 -2.99 9.73
C THR A 286 -5.11 -2.63 10.92
N ILE A 287 -5.66 -3.62 11.62
CA ILE A 287 -6.56 -3.41 12.76
C ILE A 287 -5.81 -2.79 13.94
N ILE A 288 -4.63 -3.31 14.30
CA ILE A 288 -3.82 -2.80 15.40
C ILE A 288 -3.44 -1.34 15.15
N PHE A 289 -2.99 -1.02 13.93
CA PHE A 289 -2.65 0.35 13.56
C PHE A 289 -3.88 1.27 13.64
N ALA A 290 -5.01 0.87 13.05
CA ALA A 290 -6.23 1.67 13.07
C ALA A 290 -6.74 1.91 14.49
N LEU A 291 -6.70 0.91 15.37
CA LEU A 291 -7.09 1.06 16.78
C LEU A 291 -6.14 2.00 17.53
N ALA A 292 -4.83 1.88 17.30
CA ALA A 292 -3.85 2.78 17.90
C ALA A 292 -4.04 4.23 17.42
N GLU A 293 -4.30 4.43 16.13
CA GLU A 293 -4.59 5.73 15.55
C GLU A 293 -5.90 6.32 16.10
N ILE A 294 -6.98 5.54 16.14
CA ILE A 294 -8.26 5.95 16.74
C ILE A 294 -8.08 6.36 18.19
N GLY A 295 -7.33 5.58 18.97
CA GLY A 295 -7.01 5.89 20.37
C GLY A 295 -6.22 7.19 20.49
N ALA A 296 -5.19 7.39 19.67
CA ALA A 296 -4.40 8.63 19.65
C ALA A 296 -5.24 9.85 19.28
N LEU A 297 -6.08 9.74 18.23
CA LEU A 297 -6.98 10.81 17.81
C LEU A 297 -8.01 11.17 18.88
N PHE A 298 -8.50 10.17 19.64
CA PHE A 298 -9.41 10.40 20.76
C PHE A 298 -8.71 11.13 21.91
N LEU A 299 -7.51 10.68 22.31
CA LEU A 299 -6.72 11.29 23.39
C LEU A 299 -6.34 12.74 23.08
N LEU A 300 -5.82 13.02 21.87
CA LEU A 300 -5.51 14.38 21.42
C LEU A 300 -6.77 15.27 21.39
N GLY A 301 -7.90 14.69 21.02
CA GLY A 301 -9.19 15.35 21.09
C GLY A 301 -9.56 15.75 22.51
N SER A 302 -9.44 14.83 23.48
CA SER A 302 -9.77 15.11 24.88
C SER A 302 -8.89 16.18 25.52
N MET A 303 -7.60 16.24 25.17
CA MET A 303 -6.66 17.23 25.69
C MET A 303 -6.92 18.65 25.20
N SER A 304 -7.61 18.81 24.05
CA SER A 304 -7.94 20.11 23.48
C SER A 304 -9.14 20.80 24.17
N TYR A 305 -9.83 20.11 25.07
CA TYR A 305 -10.98 20.62 25.84
C TYR A 305 -10.67 20.90 27.32
N THR A 306 -9.41 20.75 27.73
CA THR A 306 -8.86 21.13 29.04
C THR A 306 -7.92 22.31 28.88
#